data_AF-A0AAV6BI30-F1
#
_entry.id   AF-A0AAV6BI30-F1
#
_cell.length_a   1.000
_cell.length_b   1.000
_cell.length_c   1.000
_cell.angle_alpha   90.00
_cell.angle_beta   90.00
_cell.angle_gamma   90.00
#
_symmetry.space_group_name_H-M   'P 1'
#
loop_
_entity.id
_entity.type
_entity.pdbx_description
1 polymer ?
#
loop_
_entity_poly.entity_id
_entity_poly.type
_entity_poly.pdbx_seq_one_letter_code
_entity_poly.pdbx_strand_id
1 'polypeptide(L)'
;MTATNQTRLYRQPKPLLPCTLLLGALALTLVPQGCIFSPAKGKGGVVLPPPVYQKPISPYAVLYNLQEAYTHRDSTEYKSLYSDDFKGTFLDQNDPSPQIASYFKTDEAMHIAYIARNPTISVGLLITGTPVQVVDLNDPPGWITINEPFVSLQIGTWSVNPGAEDTIDMKFAPVPPTTTGADTTWVIKQVIETRRSIAGT
;
A
#
# COMPACT_ATOMS: atom_id res chain seq x y z
N MET A 1 -29.84 -19.95 18.09
CA MET A 1 -29.24 -19.72 16.75
C MET A 1 -29.55 -18.28 16.38
N THR A 2 -28.57 -17.40 16.54
CA THR A 2 -28.76 -15.95 16.34
C THR A 2 -27.54 -15.47 15.56
N ALA A 3 -27.65 -15.44 14.23
CA ALA A 3 -26.61 -14.94 13.36
C ALA A 3 -26.63 -13.42 13.35
N THR A 4 -25.60 -12.80 13.90
CA THR A 4 -25.39 -11.36 13.90
C THR A 4 -24.95 -10.93 12.51
N ASN A 5 -25.87 -10.35 11.73
CA ASN A 5 -25.60 -9.69 10.46
C ASN A 5 -24.62 -8.53 10.66
N GLN A 6 -23.35 -8.70 10.27
CA GLN A 6 -22.43 -7.57 10.08
C GLN A 6 -22.62 -7.01 8.67
N THR A 7 -23.34 -5.90 8.62
CA THR A 7 -23.55 -5.07 7.44
C THR A 7 -22.20 -4.46 7.01
N ARG A 8 -21.52 -5.05 6.01
CA ARG A 8 -20.38 -4.40 5.34
C ARG A 8 -20.90 -3.21 4.52
N LEU A 9 -20.59 -2.01 4.98
CA LEU A 9 -20.78 -0.77 4.23
C LEU A 9 -19.79 -0.71 3.06
N TYR A 10 -20.11 -1.36 1.95
CA TYR A 10 -19.52 -1.04 0.66
C TYR A 10 -20.41 0.01 0.00
N ARG A 11 -20.12 1.29 0.26
CA ARG A 11 -20.83 2.40 -0.38
C ARG A 11 -20.37 2.48 -1.83
N GLN A 12 -21.15 1.88 -2.72
CA GLN A 12 -21.02 1.99 -4.17
C GLN A 12 -20.86 3.47 -4.59
N PRO A 13 -19.91 3.82 -5.46
CA PRO A 13 -19.90 5.12 -6.12
C PRO A 13 -21.05 5.16 -7.15
N LYS A 14 -22.05 6.01 -6.90
CA LYS A 14 -23.12 6.27 -7.87
C LYS A 14 -22.54 7.06 -9.07
N PRO A 15 -22.73 6.61 -10.32
CA PRO A 15 -22.37 7.40 -11.48
C PRO A 15 -23.40 8.51 -11.75
N LEU A 16 -22.85 9.72 -11.93
CA LEU A 16 -23.24 10.84 -12.80
C LEU A 16 -24.73 11.24 -12.91
N LEU A 17 -25.03 12.45 -12.45
CA LEU A 17 -26.03 13.33 -13.06
C LEU A 17 -25.40 14.69 -13.39
N PRO A 18 -25.55 15.19 -14.63
CA PRO A 18 -25.05 16.50 -15.03
C PRO A 18 -26.00 17.59 -14.52
N CYS A 19 -25.48 18.49 -13.68
CA CYS A 19 -26.20 19.71 -13.28
C CYS A 19 -25.58 20.89 -14.03
N THR A 20 -26.15 21.17 -15.19
CA THR A 20 -25.99 22.42 -15.94
C THR A 20 -26.58 23.59 -15.16
N LEU A 21 -25.93 24.75 -15.32
CA LEU A 21 -26.40 26.11 -15.03
C LEU A 21 -26.45 26.57 -13.56
N LEU A 22 -25.53 27.47 -13.20
CA LEU A 22 -25.88 28.89 -13.06
C LEU A 22 -24.65 29.79 -13.00
N LEU A 23 -24.61 30.74 -13.93
CA LEU A 23 -23.82 31.97 -13.86
C LEU A 23 -24.11 32.71 -12.55
N GLY A 24 -23.06 33.26 -11.94
CA GLY A 24 -23.19 34.16 -10.80
C GLY A 24 -21.85 34.72 -10.38
N ALA A 25 -21.38 35.73 -11.12
CA ALA A 25 -20.27 36.57 -10.71
C ALA A 25 -20.63 37.31 -9.41
N LEU A 26 -19.80 37.21 -8.36
CA LEU A 26 -19.73 38.26 -7.34
C LEU A 26 -18.43 38.23 -6.53
N ALA A 27 -17.65 39.29 -6.76
CA ALA A 27 -16.85 40.07 -5.83
C ALA A 27 -15.79 39.39 -4.91
N LEU A 28 -14.54 39.78 -5.18
CA LEU A 28 -13.44 39.93 -4.23
C LEU A 28 -13.90 40.47 -2.86
N THR A 29 -13.52 39.78 -1.79
CA THR A 29 -13.08 40.44 -0.54
C THR A 29 -11.84 39.74 -0.03
N LEU A 30 -10.71 40.45 -0.12
CA LEU A 30 -9.49 40.13 0.61
C LEU A 30 -9.75 40.23 2.12
N VAL A 31 -9.44 39.17 2.86
CA VAL A 31 -9.10 39.28 4.28
C VAL A 31 -7.78 38.54 4.48
N PRO A 32 -6.65 39.23 4.75
CA PRO A 32 -5.47 38.56 5.26
C PRO A 32 -5.74 38.23 6.73
N GLN A 33 -6.39 37.11 7.01
CA GLN A 33 -6.31 36.53 8.34
C GLN A 33 -4.93 35.88 8.46
N GLY A 34 -4.02 36.61 9.10
CA GLY A 34 -2.76 36.06 9.55
C GLY A 34 -3.03 34.79 10.35
N CYS A 35 -2.41 33.70 9.92
CA CYS A 35 -2.33 32.49 10.72
C CYS A 35 -1.64 32.86 12.04
N ILE A 36 -2.44 33.00 13.10
CA ILE A 36 -1.97 32.95 14.50
C ILE A 36 -1.40 31.54 14.69
N PHE A 37 -0.12 31.39 14.38
CA PHE A 37 0.70 30.29 14.87
C PHE A 37 0.89 30.52 16.36
N SER A 38 -0.04 29.99 17.15
CA SER A 38 0.28 29.61 18.53
C SER A 38 0.79 28.18 18.49
N PRO A 39 2.12 27.92 18.52
CA PRO A 39 2.58 26.57 18.75
C PRO A 39 2.14 26.20 20.17
N ALA A 40 1.06 25.43 20.26
CA ALA A 40 0.79 24.69 21.47
C ALA A 40 2.06 23.90 21.79
N LYS A 41 2.68 24.17 22.96
CA LYS A 41 3.70 23.30 23.55
C LYS A 41 3.03 21.98 23.89
N GLY A 42 2.84 21.15 22.86
CA GLY A 42 2.48 19.75 23.01
C GLY A 42 3.57 19.07 23.82
N LYS A 43 3.16 18.47 24.94
CA LYS A 43 4.00 17.65 25.80
C LYS A 43 4.77 16.65 24.94
N GLY A 44 6.10 16.69 25.06
CA GLY A 44 7.11 15.77 24.52
C GLY A 44 6.57 14.57 23.74
N GLY A 45 6.08 14.81 22.52
CA GLY A 45 5.92 13.74 21.55
C GLY A 45 7.33 13.24 21.23
N VAL A 46 7.54 11.94 21.32
CA VAL A 46 8.75 11.33 20.77
C VAL A 46 8.75 11.69 19.29
N VAL A 47 9.57 12.67 18.91
CA VAL A 47 9.81 12.98 17.50
C VAL A 47 10.60 11.80 16.97
N LEU A 48 9.92 10.90 16.26
CA LEU A 48 10.60 9.84 15.54
C LEU A 48 11.57 10.52 14.55
N PRO A 49 12.82 10.03 14.44
CA PRO A 49 13.73 10.54 13.42
C PRO A 49 13.06 10.38 12.05
N PRO A 50 13.32 11.30 11.10
CA PRO A 50 12.83 11.14 9.74
C PRO A 50 13.25 9.77 9.18
N PRO A 51 12.37 9.07 8.45
CA PRO A 51 12.73 7.80 7.82
C PRO A 51 13.86 8.01 6.83
N VAL A 52 14.76 7.02 6.74
CA VAL A 52 15.88 7.02 5.79
C VAL A 52 15.65 5.93 4.77
N TYR A 53 15.43 6.35 3.52
CA TYR A 53 15.19 5.44 2.41
C TYR A 53 16.49 5.11 1.68
N GLN A 54 16.62 3.85 1.27
CA GLN A 54 17.71 3.39 0.43
C GLN A 54 17.43 3.67 -1.04
N LYS A 55 18.46 3.87 -1.85
CA LYS A 55 18.28 3.90 -3.31
C LYS A 55 17.79 2.51 -3.75
N PRO A 56 16.70 2.39 -4.54
CA PRO A 56 16.11 1.10 -4.91
C PRO A 56 16.90 0.37 -6.01
N ILE A 57 18.19 0.11 -5.78
CA ILE A 57 19.10 -0.57 -6.72
C ILE A 57 18.88 -2.09 -6.77
N SER A 58 18.04 -2.63 -5.90
CA SER A 58 17.66 -4.05 -5.86
C SER A 58 16.23 -4.21 -5.33
N PRO A 59 15.55 -5.35 -5.60
CA PRO A 59 14.25 -5.68 -5.02
C PRO A 59 14.25 -5.64 -3.48
N TYR A 60 15.36 -6.01 -2.84
CA TYR A 60 15.50 -5.98 -1.39
C TYR A 60 15.51 -4.55 -0.84
N ALA A 61 16.15 -3.62 -1.53
CA ALA A 61 16.10 -2.21 -1.15
C ALA A 61 14.68 -1.64 -1.29
N VAL A 62 13.92 -2.08 -2.30
CA VAL A 62 12.50 -1.75 -2.45
C VAL A 62 11.67 -2.29 -1.28
N LEU A 63 11.89 -3.55 -0.89
CA LEU A 63 11.24 -4.15 0.28
C LEU A 63 11.59 -3.40 1.57
N TYR A 64 12.87 -3.08 1.79
CA TYR A 64 13.28 -2.29 2.95
C TYR A 64 12.54 -0.93 2.98
N ASN A 65 12.52 -0.21 1.86
CA ASN A 65 11.80 1.05 1.77
C ASN A 65 10.29 0.89 1.96
N LEU A 66 9.71 -0.24 1.52
CA LEU A 66 8.30 -0.56 1.73
C LEU A 66 7.99 -0.67 3.21
N GLN A 67 8.82 -1.38 3.97
CA GLN A 67 8.70 -1.47 5.43
C GLN A 67 8.81 -0.09 6.09
N GLU A 68 9.83 0.70 5.74
CA GLU A 68 10.04 2.03 6.32
C GLU A 68 8.88 2.96 5.99
N ALA A 69 8.45 3.02 4.72
CA ALA A 69 7.35 3.87 4.29
C ALA A 69 6.02 3.46 4.93
N TYR A 70 5.75 2.16 5.05
CA TYR A 70 4.53 1.66 5.67
C TYR A 70 4.47 1.97 7.17
N THR A 71 5.56 1.69 7.90
CA THR A 71 5.62 1.92 9.36
C THR A 71 5.60 3.41 9.73
N HIS A 72 6.22 4.26 8.91
CA HIS A 72 6.18 5.72 9.07
C HIS A 72 4.92 6.36 8.46
N ARG A 73 4.08 5.59 7.78
CA ARG A 73 2.86 6.05 7.09
C ARG A 73 3.16 7.13 6.04
N ASP A 74 4.32 7.06 5.40
CA ASP A 74 4.72 7.99 4.35
C ASP A 74 4.06 7.59 3.05
N SER A 75 2.91 8.21 2.76
CA SER A 75 2.16 7.93 1.54
C SER A 75 2.89 8.31 0.25
N THR A 76 3.84 9.25 0.31
CA THR A 76 4.56 9.73 -0.87
C THR A 76 5.59 8.69 -1.27
N GLU A 77 6.42 8.27 -0.31
CA GLU A 77 7.43 7.26 -0.57
C GLU A 77 6.81 5.88 -0.74
N TYR A 78 5.75 5.54 -0.01
CA TYR A 78 5.03 4.28 -0.24
C TYR A 78 4.54 4.19 -1.69
N LYS A 79 3.95 5.26 -2.23
CA LYS A 79 3.48 5.31 -3.62
C LYS A 79 4.64 5.27 -4.64
N SER A 80 5.82 5.81 -4.30
CA SER A 80 6.97 5.86 -5.22
C SER A 80 7.53 4.46 -5.53
N LEU A 81 7.32 3.50 -4.64
CA LEU A 81 7.80 2.12 -4.77
C LEU A 81 7.04 1.28 -5.81
N TYR A 82 5.83 1.69 -6.20
CA TYR A 82 5.00 0.97 -7.15
C TYR A 82 5.15 1.52 -8.56
N SER A 83 5.21 0.63 -9.56
CA SER A 83 5.09 1.01 -10.96
C SER A 83 3.73 1.63 -11.30
N ASP A 84 3.65 2.50 -12.31
CA ASP A 84 2.41 3.19 -12.67
C ASP A 84 1.30 2.25 -13.19
N ASP A 85 1.70 1.12 -13.77
CA ASP A 85 0.84 0.01 -14.22
C ASP A 85 0.78 -1.15 -13.21
N PHE A 86 1.13 -0.90 -11.94
CA PHE A 86 1.03 -1.89 -10.89
C PHE A 86 -0.37 -2.49 -10.78
N LYS A 87 -0.41 -3.81 -10.57
CA LYS A 87 -1.64 -4.56 -10.32
C LYS A 87 -1.44 -5.52 -9.15
N GLY A 88 -2.29 -5.40 -8.14
CA GLY A 88 -2.45 -6.40 -7.10
C GLY A 88 -3.62 -7.34 -7.40
N THR A 89 -3.52 -8.59 -6.98
CA THR A 89 -4.62 -9.56 -7.02
C THR A 89 -4.75 -10.28 -5.70
N PHE A 90 -5.98 -10.50 -5.26
CA PHE A 90 -6.30 -11.23 -4.04
C PHE A 90 -7.34 -12.31 -4.33
N LEU A 91 -7.11 -13.53 -3.84
CA LEU A 91 -8.05 -14.64 -3.90
C LEU A 91 -8.25 -15.21 -2.50
N ASP A 92 -9.50 -15.28 -2.04
CA ASP A 92 -9.86 -16.02 -0.83
C ASP A 92 -10.54 -17.34 -1.20
N GLN A 93 -9.85 -18.45 -0.95
CA GLN A 93 -10.37 -19.79 -1.21
C GLN A 93 -11.34 -20.26 -0.13
N ASN A 94 -11.48 -19.55 1.00
CA ASN A 94 -12.50 -19.83 2.01
C ASN A 94 -13.86 -19.21 1.65
N ASP A 95 -13.92 -18.33 0.66
CA ASP A 95 -15.19 -17.81 0.16
C ASP A 95 -15.98 -18.95 -0.51
N PRO A 96 -17.28 -19.16 -0.19
CA PRO A 96 -18.13 -20.12 -0.88
C PRO A 96 -18.19 -19.94 -2.41
N SER A 97 -17.87 -18.75 -2.91
CA SER A 97 -17.72 -18.45 -4.33
C SER A 97 -16.43 -17.66 -4.57
N PRO A 98 -15.25 -18.31 -4.59
CA PRO A 98 -13.97 -17.63 -4.71
C PRO A 98 -13.91 -16.75 -5.97
N GLN A 99 -13.65 -15.47 -5.77
CA GLN A 99 -13.43 -14.51 -6.85
C GLN A 99 -12.05 -13.88 -6.72
N ILE A 100 -11.38 -13.71 -7.87
CA ILE A 100 -10.13 -12.95 -7.92
C ILE A 100 -10.49 -11.47 -7.91
N ALA A 101 -10.20 -10.80 -6.81
CA ALA A 101 -10.24 -9.35 -6.72
C ALA A 101 -8.94 -8.74 -7.27
N SER A 102 -9.01 -7.54 -7.83
CA SER A 102 -7.84 -6.78 -8.26
C SER A 102 -7.85 -5.40 -7.62
N TYR A 103 -6.66 -4.87 -7.34
CA TYR A 103 -6.45 -3.52 -6.83
C TYR A 103 -5.24 -2.88 -7.52
N PHE A 104 -5.13 -1.55 -7.46
CA PHE A 104 -4.17 -0.78 -8.23
C PHE A 104 -3.35 0.18 -7.35
N LYS A 105 -2.36 0.84 -7.95
CA LYS A 105 -1.48 1.79 -7.27
C LYS A 105 -2.24 2.91 -6.55
N THR A 106 -3.37 3.32 -7.12
CA THR A 106 -4.26 4.32 -6.50
C THR A 106 -4.92 3.80 -5.23
N ASP A 107 -5.30 2.52 -5.18
CA ASP A 107 -5.92 1.90 -4.02
C ASP A 107 -4.91 1.79 -2.87
N GLU A 108 -3.68 1.37 -3.18
CA GLU A 108 -2.56 1.33 -2.24
C GLU A 108 -2.23 2.72 -1.68
N ALA A 109 -2.14 3.73 -2.56
CA ALA A 109 -1.91 5.10 -2.13
C ALA A 109 -3.03 5.64 -1.23
N MET A 110 -4.29 5.28 -1.51
CA MET A 110 -5.43 5.64 -0.67
C MET A 110 -5.40 4.90 0.68
N HIS A 111 -5.02 3.63 0.69
CA HIS A 111 -4.88 2.81 1.89
C HIS A 111 -3.88 3.43 2.87
N ILE A 112 -2.66 3.72 2.40
CA ILE A 112 -1.65 4.33 3.27
C ILE A 112 -2.02 5.76 3.69
N ALA A 113 -2.64 6.54 2.79
CA ALA A 113 -3.14 7.87 3.13
C ALA A 113 -4.25 7.84 4.19
N TYR A 114 -5.11 6.81 4.15
CA TYR A 114 -6.12 6.58 5.18
C TYR A 114 -5.46 6.25 6.52
N ILE A 115 -4.46 5.36 6.55
CA ILE A 115 -3.70 5.05 7.76
C ILE A 115 -3.01 6.30 8.32
N ALA A 116 -2.36 7.10 7.47
CA ALA A 116 -1.68 8.34 7.85
C ALA A 116 -2.62 9.35 8.52
N ARG A 117 -3.87 9.45 8.05
CA ARG A 117 -4.90 10.33 8.61
C ARG A 117 -5.52 9.82 9.91
N ASN A 118 -5.32 8.55 10.24
CA ASN A 118 -5.91 7.91 11.41
C ASN A 118 -4.82 7.41 12.35
N PRO A 119 -4.18 8.30 13.13
CA PRO A 119 -2.96 7.97 13.86
C PRO A 119 -3.14 6.93 14.97
N THR A 120 -4.39 6.67 15.37
CA THR A 120 -4.78 5.64 16.32
C THR A 120 -4.65 4.22 15.79
N ILE A 121 -4.54 4.03 14.46
CA ILE A 121 -4.36 2.72 13.84
C ILE A 121 -2.88 2.33 13.97
N SER A 122 -2.54 1.42 14.88
CA SER A 122 -1.19 0.85 14.95
C SER A 122 -0.85 0.15 13.63
N VAL A 123 0.35 0.37 13.10
CA VAL A 123 0.81 -0.34 11.90
C VAL A 123 2.18 -0.91 12.12
N GLY A 124 2.39 -2.10 11.57
CA GLY A 124 3.67 -2.79 11.59
C GLY A 124 3.80 -3.59 10.30
N LEU A 125 4.99 -3.57 9.72
CA LEU A 125 5.37 -4.47 8.65
C LEU A 125 6.74 -5.01 9.04
N LEU A 126 6.89 -6.33 9.06
CA LEU A 126 8.13 -6.98 9.43
C LEU A 126 8.58 -7.87 8.28
N ILE A 127 9.61 -7.40 7.59
CA ILE A 127 10.31 -8.12 6.54
C ILE A 127 11.50 -8.81 7.21
N THR A 128 11.48 -10.14 7.30
CA THR A 128 12.62 -10.94 7.77
C THR A 128 12.94 -12.05 6.79
N GLY A 129 14.21 -12.43 6.74
CA GLY A 129 14.70 -13.55 5.95
C GLY A 129 15.60 -13.16 4.79
N THR A 130 15.99 -14.18 4.03
CA THR A 130 16.58 -14.04 2.70
C THR A 130 15.47 -14.35 1.71
N PRO A 131 14.73 -13.35 1.22
CA PRO A 131 13.69 -13.55 0.23
C PRO A 131 14.10 -14.57 -0.83
N VAL A 132 13.28 -15.61 -1.00
CA VAL A 132 13.55 -16.63 -2.00
C VAL A 132 13.22 -16.01 -3.34
N GLN A 133 14.26 -15.64 -4.08
CA GLN A 133 14.10 -15.19 -5.45
C GLN A 133 13.75 -16.38 -6.33
N VAL A 134 12.61 -16.27 -6.98
CA VAL A 134 12.16 -17.23 -7.98
C VAL A 134 12.13 -16.54 -9.33
N VAL A 135 12.74 -17.22 -10.31
CA VAL A 135 12.58 -16.87 -11.72
C VAL A 135 11.37 -17.63 -12.22
N ASP A 136 10.24 -16.93 -12.34
CA ASP A 136 9.05 -17.47 -12.99
C ASP A 136 9.26 -17.39 -14.52
N LEU A 137 9.19 -18.53 -15.20
CA LEU A 137 9.40 -18.60 -16.64
C LEU A 137 8.30 -17.89 -17.44
N ASN A 138 7.17 -17.57 -16.82
CA ASN A 138 6.09 -16.81 -17.44
C ASN A 138 6.27 -15.29 -17.29
N ASP A 139 7.20 -14.84 -16.44
CA ASP A 139 7.44 -13.42 -16.25
C ASP A 139 8.28 -12.83 -17.39
N PRO A 140 8.09 -11.54 -17.71
CA PRO A 140 8.96 -10.85 -18.63
C PRO A 140 10.43 -10.91 -18.20
N PRO A 141 11.38 -10.94 -19.16
CA PRO A 141 12.80 -10.99 -18.84
C PRO A 141 13.24 -9.90 -17.87
N GLY A 142 14.02 -10.29 -16.86
CA GLY A 142 14.58 -9.38 -15.85
C GLY A 142 13.66 -9.11 -14.66
N TRP A 143 12.42 -9.60 -14.66
CA TRP A 143 11.58 -9.56 -13.47
C TRP A 143 12.09 -10.54 -12.41
N ILE A 144 11.86 -10.20 -11.15
CA ILE A 144 12.20 -11.03 -10.00
C ILE A 144 10.94 -11.21 -9.17
N THR A 145 10.61 -12.45 -8.84
CA THR A 145 9.56 -12.75 -7.85
C THR A 145 10.20 -13.05 -6.50
N ILE A 146 9.62 -12.47 -5.45
CA ILE A 146 9.90 -12.82 -4.07
C ILE A 146 8.64 -13.46 -3.50
N ASN A 147 8.75 -14.72 -3.09
CA ASN A 147 7.71 -15.39 -2.33
C ASN A 147 7.80 -15.02 -0.85
N GLU A 148 6.65 -14.81 -0.23
CA GLU A 148 6.48 -14.52 1.20
C GLU A 148 7.41 -13.39 1.68
N PRO A 149 7.28 -12.17 1.12
CA PRO A 149 8.24 -11.07 1.32
C PRO A 149 8.29 -10.52 2.75
N PHE A 150 7.34 -10.87 3.61
CA PHE A 150 7.29 -10.44 5.00
C PHE A 150 6.74 -11.56 5.88
N VAL A 151 7.10 -11.53 7.17
CA VAL A 151 6.61 -12.50 8.16
C VAL A 151 5.43 -11.99 8.96
N SER A 152 5.22 -10.67 8.99
CA SER A 152 4.08 -10.08 9.69
C SER A 152 3.67 -8.74 9.10
N LEU A 153 2.37 -8.56 8.93
CA LEU A 153 1.70 -7.31 8.61
C LEU A 153 0.64 -7.05 9.70
N GLN A 154 0.74 -5.92 10.39
CA GLN A 154 -0.19 -5.50 11.43
C GLN A 154 -0.90 -4.20 11.03
N ILE A 155 -2.22 -4.17 11.19
CA ILE A 155 -3.07 -3.00 10.97
C ILE A 155 -4.14 -2.94 12.07
N GLY A 156 -4.00 -2.01 13.00
CA GLY A 156 -4.81 -1.94 14.21
C GLY A 156 -4.67 -3.22 15.03
N THR A 157 -5.80 -3.86 15.31
CA THR A 157 -5.90 -5.14 16.01
C THR A 157 -5.79 -6.35 15.09
N TRP A 158 -5.70 -6.13 13.78
CA TRP A 158 -5.60 -7.20 12.79
C TRP A 158 -4.13 -7.46 12.44
N SER A 159 -3.78 -8.73 12.27
CA SER A 159 -2.45 -9.15 11.85
C SER A 159 -2.55 -10.29 10.85
N VAL A 160 -1.69 -10.26 9.83
CA VAL A 160 -1.46 -11.35 8.89
C VAL A 160 -0.01 -11.79 9.00
N ASN A 161 0.18 -13.10 9.08
CA ASN A 161 1.49 -13.71 9.02
C ASN A 161 1.47 -14.66 7.82
N PRO A 162 2.10 -14.29 6.68
CA PRO A 162 2.18 -15.17 5.53
C PRO A 162 2.77 -16.53 5.88
N GLY A 163 2.30 -17.59 5.23
CA GLY A 163 2.69 -18.97 5.48
C GLY A 163 1.61 -19.97 5.06
N ALA A 164 1.27 -20.93 5.93
CA ALA A 164 0.41 -22.06 5.58
C ALA A 164 -0.98 -21.66 5.06
N GLU A 165 -1.54 -20.57 5.57
CA GLU A 165 -2.90 -20.10 5.25
C GLU A 165 -2.94 -18.97 4.24
N ASP A 166 -1.95 -18.07 4.24
CA ASP A 166 -1.89 -16.92 3.34
C ASP A 166 -0.55 -16.93 2.60
N THR A 167 -0.56 -17.02 1.26
CA THR A 167 0.63 -16.83 0.44
C THR A 167 0.62 -15.48 -0.23
N ILE A 168 1.77 -14.81 -0.23
CA ILE A 168 1.94 -13.50 -0.83
C ILE A 168 3.20 -13.53 -1.69
N ASP A 169 3.05 -13.23 -2.97
CA ASP A 169 4.15 -13.12 -3.92
C ASP A 169 4.25 -11.68 -4.41
N MET A 170 5.45 -11.11 -4.36
CA MET A 170 5.72 -9.79 -4.91
C MET A 170 6.64 -9.90 -6.12
N LYS A 171 6.21 -9.32 -7.24
CA LYS A 171 6.99 -9.25 -8.47
C LYS A 171 7.59 -7.86 -8.63
N PHE A 172 8.87 -7.83 -8.96
CA PHE A 172 9.67 -6.62 -9.11
C PHE A 172 10.15 -6.51 -10.56
N ALA A 173 10.12 -5.30 -11.09
CA ALA A 173 10.62 -5.01 -12.42
C ALA A 173 11.77 -3.99 -12.35
N PRO A 174 12.83 -4.17 -13.17
CA PRO A 174 13.88 -3.17 -13.29
C PRO A 174 13.35 -1.96 -14.07
N VAL A 175 13.77 -0.77 -13.64
CA VAL A 175 13.54 0.52 -14.30
C VAL A 175 14.90 1.01 -14.79
N PRO A 176 15.17 0.87 -16.10
CA PRO A 176 16.42 1.34 -16.69
C PRO A 176 16.58 2.86 -16.48
N PRO A 177 17.83 3.33 -16.32
CA PRO A 177 18.09 4.75 -16.23
C PRO A 177 17.76 5.45 -17.55
N THR A 178 17.26 6.68 -17.48
CA THR A 178 17.07 7.54 -18.67
C THR A 178 18.34 8.28 -19.08
N THR A 179 19.37 8.27 -18.23
CA THR A 179 20.65 8.94 -18.44
C THR A 179 21.82 7.95 -18.39
N THR A 180 22.83 8.18 -19.23
CA THR A 180 24.02 7.33 -19.28
C THR A 180 24.79 7.39 -17.95
N GLY A 181 25.16 6.22 -17.42
CA GLY A 181 25.95 6.10 -16.19
C GLY A 181 25.16 6.11 -14.89
N ALA A 182 23.82 6.26 -14.94
CA ALA A 182 22.98 6.06 -13.76
C ALA A 182 22.66 4.57 -13.55
N ASP A 183 22.44 4.18 -12.29
CA ASP A 183 22.07 2.80 -11.95
C ASP A 183 20.62 2.49 -12.33
N THR A 184 20.38 1.26 -12.76
CA THR A 184 19.04 0.67 -12.84
C THR A 184 18.41 0.65 -11.45
N THR A 185 17.14 1.05 -11.37
CA THR A 185 16.35 0.97 -10.14
C THR A 185 15.29 -0.11 -10.24
N TRP A 186 14.55 -0.38 -9.17
CA TRP A 186 13.52 -1.41 -9.11
C TRP A 186 12.23 -0.87 -8.52
N VAL A 187 11.11 -1.43 -8.96
CA VAL A 187 9.77 -1.09 -8.47
C VAL A 187 8.91 -2.34 -8.32
N ILE A 188 7.88 -2.25 -7.47
CA ILE A 188 6.85 -3.26 -7.32
C ILE A 188 5.93 -3.20 -8.53
N LYS A 189 5.80 -4.34 -9.21
CA LYS A 189 5.04 -4.46 -10.46
C LYS A 189 3.75 -5.25 -10.28
N GLN A 190 3.79 -6.27 -9.44
CA GLN A 190 2.63 -7.09 -9.12
C GLN A 190 2.70 -7.59 -7.68
N VAL A 191 1.54 -7.71 -7.05
CA VAL A 191 1.37 -8.44 -5.79
C VAL A 191 0.29 -9.49 -6.01
N ILE A 192 0.56 -10.73 -5.63
CA ILE A 192 -0.39 -11.85 -5.73
C ILE A 192 -0.60 -12.40 -4.33
N GLU A 193 -1.81 -12.26 -3.83
CA GLU A 193 -2.22 -12.75 -2.52
C GLU A 193 -3.22 -13.88 -2.70
N THR A 194 -3.00 -14.97 -1.98
CA THR A 194 -3.94 -16.08 -1.93
C THR A 194 -4.11 -16.54 -0.49
N ARG A 195 -5.33 -16.43 0.01
CA ARG A 195 -5.76 -17.11 1.22
C ARG A 195 -6.24 -18.50 0.86
N ARG A 196 -5.56 -19.51 1.40
CA ARG A 196 -5.83 -20.93 1.16
C ARG A 196 -6.99 -21.40 2.01
N SER A 197 -7.73 -22.36 1.46
CA SER A 197 -8.74 -23.08 2.24
C SER A 197 -8.05 -24.05 3.19
N ILE A 198 -8.40 -24.01 4.47
CA ILE A 198 -8.01 -25.06 5.42
C ILE A 198 -8.99 -26.21 5.22
N ALA A 199 -8.75 -27.03 4.19
CA ALA A 199 -9.50 -28.26 4.00
C ALA A 199 -9.06 -29.28 5.06
N GLY A 200 -9.78 -29.35 6.18
CA GLY A 200 -9.73 -30.47 7.13
C GLY A 200 -9.14 -30.15 8.51
N THR A 201 -10.02 -29.70 9.41
CA THR A 201 -10.03 -30.13 10.83
C THR A 201 -11.47 -30.38 11.24
#